data_AF-A0A0Q6K6Z5-F1
#
_entry.id   AF-A0A0Q6K6Z5-F1
#
_cell.length_a   1.000
_cell.length_b   1.000
_cell.length_c   1.000
_cell.angle_alpha   90.00
_cell.angle_beta   90.00
_cell.angle_gamma   90.00
#
_symmetry.space_group_name_H-M   'P 1'
#
loop_
_entity.id
_entity.type
_entity.pdbx_description
1 polymer ?
#
loop_
_entity_poly.entity_id
_entity_poly.type
_entity_poly.pdbx_seq_one_letter_code
_entity_poly.pdbx_strand_id
1 'polypeptide(L)'
;MHPQLLIARFLFEAGLYTLTIDNLDYVVQTVLGESDMQSLHTRHYTTISQIANTPLTARIEREFAGHLKLVLIGLPDNRQESTATILAILARNDADFDDLVAFLRTQSAVIPILAAVPARFHSQAFQLGRIAPSWENVRAFLSSEVFDSESFTTFLNMDAPQAALSAEPMPDDEGAAPLHRFLIENDGLTEAAYRTYVRALPRGHSQFPDGVGVPKLKILIEEGRVAFSGEALDFLSAHDDLRLAFAIKNIEPFLNEQARLSIDDDFREALLGSPIGDGHKVAIIRSMDLAQLSGLATRARVVGAILERTGADLPGLSAGAARAIILATRPIEVQVRLFNRYQSLLSDDDVREILAELPRPFSEIKRGYGIPLLENTQTNAALAAWLVSRKIISSVGKGWFGEIRINFSGATPKNNLFPSFKRVADLRPTWGGSPSQKRCRTRLAP
;
A
#
# COMPACT_ATOMS: atom_id res chain seq x y z
N MET A 1 -60.59 46.54 23.72
CA MET A 1 -59.10 46.47 23.72
C MET A 1 -58.66 46.42 25.17
N HIS A 2 -57.99 45.35 25.62
CA HIS A 2 -57.61 45.17 27.03
C HIS A 2 -56.56 46.23 27.46
N PRO A 3 -56.66 46.83 28.66
CA PRO A 3 -55.71 47.85 29.13
C PRO A 3 -54.25 47.35 29.18
N GLN A 4 -54.04 46.05 29.34
CA GLN A 4 -52.72 45.42 29.30
C GLN A 4 -52.05 45.50 27.91
N LEU A 5 -52.83 45.41 26.82
CA LEU A 5 -52.30 45.51 25.46
C LEU A 5 -51.84 46.94 25.14
N LEU A 6 -52.53 47.95 25.68
CA LEU A 6 -52.15 49.35 25.51
C LEU A 6 -50.82 49.66 26.22
N ILE A 7 -50.63 49.12 27.43
CA ILE A 7 -49.37 49.25 28.17
C ILE A 7 -48.23 48.54 27.42
N ALA A 8 -48.45 47.31 26.96
CA ALA A 8 -47.45 46.56 26.20
C ALA A 8 -47.05 47.29 24.91
N ARG A 9 -48.02 47.86 24.18
CA ARG A 9 -47.76 48.62 22.96
C ARG A 9 -46.96 49.90 23.24
N PHE A 10 -47.26 50.61 24.32
CA PHE A 10 -46.46 51.76 24.73
C PHE A 10 -45.01 51.37 25.09
N LEU A 11 -44.82 50.33 25.90
CA LEU A 11 -43.49 49.84 26.25
C LEU A 11 -42.71 49.39 25.01
N PHE A 12 -43.38 48.76 24.06
CA PHE A 12 -42.81 48.36 22.78
C PHE A 12 -42.38 49.55 21.92
N GLU A 13 -43.29 50.50 21.65
CA GLU A 13 -43.00 51.68 20.83
C GLU A 13 -41.90 52.56 21.43
N ALA A 14 -41.81 52.63 22.77
CA ALA A 14 -40.74 53.32 23.49
C ALA A 14 -39.43 52.50 23.60
N GLY A 15 -39.43 51.22 23.22
CA GLY A 15 -38.27 50.33 23.32
C GLY A 15 -37.85 50.00 24.76
N LEU A 16 -38.81 50.00 25.70
CA LEU A 16 -38.61 49.81 27.15
C LEU A 16 -38.81 48.35 27.57
N TYR A 17 -38.10 47.44 26.90
CA TYR A 17 -38.12 46.01 27.22
C TYR A 17 -36.74 45.37 26.99
N THR A 18 -36.49 44.26 27.68
CA THR A 18 -35.27 43.47 27.53
C THR A 18 -35.37 42.56 26.30
N LEU A 19 -34.28 42.43 25.55
CA LEU A 19 -34.20 41.55 24.38
C LEU A 19 -33.98 40.10 24.82
N THR A 20 -35.08 39.44 25.15
CA THR A 20 -35.15 38.01 25.47
C THR A 20 -36.10 37.32 24.49
N ILE A 21 -35.98 36.01 24.36
CA ILE A 21 -36.83 35.18 23.49
C ILE A 21 -38.31 35.40 23.84
N ASP A 22 -38.69 35.21 25.10
CA ASP A 22 -40.09 35.36 25.54
C ASP A 22 -40.69 36.74 25.26
N ASN A 23 -39.91 37.81 25.46
CA ASN A 23 -40.38 39.16 25.21
C ASN A 23 -40.55 39.43 23.71
N LEU A 24 -39.64 38.93 22.89
CA LEU A 24 -39.75 39.07 21.43
C LEU A 24 -40.90 38.24 20.89
N ASP A 25 -41.13 37.04 21.43
CA ASP A 25 -42.27 36.21 21.07
C ASP A 25 -43.59 36.93 21.40
N TYR A 26 -43.70 37.49 22.60
CA TYR A 26 -44.87 38.25 23.00
C TYR A 26 -45.09 39.49 22.12
N VAL A 27 -44.01 40.25 21.83
CA VAL A 27 -44.08 41.42 20.97
C VAL A 27 -44.56 41.05 19.57
N VAL A 28 -43.95 40.05 18.94
CA VAL A 28 -44.28 39.64 17.58
C VAL A 28 -45.69 39.07 17.50
N GLN A 29 -46.06 38.17 18.42
CA GLN A 29 -47.37 37.52 18.40
C GLN A 29 -48.51 38.43 18.85
N THR A 30 -48.33 39.16 19.95
CA THR A 30 -49.43 39.85 20.63
C THR A 30 -49.50 41.33 20.29
N VAL A 31 -48.35 42.01 20.11
CA VAL A 31 -48.31 43.45 19.82
C VAL A 31 -48.36 43.70 18.31
N LEU A 32 -47.58 42.96 17.52
CA LEU A 32 -47.54 43.09 16.06
C LEU A 32 -48.60 42.23 15.36
N GLY A 33 -49.12 41.19 16.04
CA GLY A 33 -50.19 40.34 15.51
C GLY A 33 -49.71 39.31 14.49
N GLU A 34 -48.41 38.99 14.47
CA GLU A 34 -47.83 37.98 13.59
C GLU A 34 -48.14 36.57 14.10
N SER A 35 -48.54 35.69 13.19
CA SER A 35 -48.93 34.31 13.55
C SER A 35 -47.84 33.27 13.27
N ASP A 36 -46.85 33.59 12.42
CA ASP A 36 -45.79 32.64 12.03
C ASP A 36 -44.63 32.62 13.04
N MET A 37 -44.92 32.09 14.23
CA MET A 37 -43.92 31.91 15.30
C MET A 37 -42.86 30.86 14.93
N GLN A 38 -43.19 29.93 14.04
CA GLN A 38 -42.24 28.93 13.58
C GLN A 38 -41.10 29.60 12.80
N SER A 39 -41.41 30.47 11.82
CA SER A 39 -40.37 31.25 11.12
C SER A 39 -39.56 32.11 12.09
N LEU A 40 -40.20 32.72 13.08
CA LEU A 40 -39.50 33.53 14.08
C LEU A 40 -38.50 32.69 14.91
N HIS A 41 -38.78 31.41 15.16
CA HIS A 41 -37.88 30.55 15.93
C HIS A 41 -36.81 29.88 15.08
N THR A 42 -37.08 29.62 13.80
CA THR A 42 -36.12 28.94 12.91
C THR A 42 -35.21 29.87 12.11
N ARG A 43 -35.66 31.10 11.83
CA ARG A 43 -34.96 32.13 11.05
C ARG A 43 -35.27 33.53 11.58
N HIS A 44 -34.89 33.74 12.82
CA HIS A 44 -35.34 34.85 13.67
C HIS A 44 -35.10 36.24 13.07
N TYR A 45 -33.84 36.58 12.80
CA TYR A 45 -33.45 37.90 12.32
C TYR A 45 -33.95 38.13 10.89
N THR A 46 -33.98 37.09 10.06
CA THR A 46 -34.60 37.13 8.72
C THR A 46 -36.09 37.48 8.82
N THR A 47 -36.82 36.83 9.73
CA THR A 47 -38.25 37.08 9.94
C THR A 47 -38.49 38.50 10.47
N ILE A 48 -37.73 38.94 11.47
CA ILE A 48 -37.82 40.31 12.01
C ILE A 48 -37.55 41.35 10.92
N SER A 49 -36.56 41.13 10.06
CA SER A 49 -36.24 42.04 8.96
C SER A 49 -37.38 42.11 7.93
N GLN A 50 -38.11 41.02 7.70
CA GLN A 50 -39.25 40.95 6.78
C GLN A 50 -40.51 41.62 7.33
N ILE A 51 -40.76 41.53 8.64
CA ILE A 51 -41.86 42.26 9.31
C ILE A 51 -41.69 43.78 9.11
N ALA A 52 -40.45 44.25 8.91
CA ALA A 52 -40.12 45.64 8.59
C ALA A 52 -40.68 46.66 9.61
N ASN A 53 -40.82 46.25 10.88
CA ASN A 53 -41.30 47.10 11.94
C ASN A 53 -40.16 47.98 12.50
N THR A 54 -40.21 49.28 12.22
CA THR A 54 -39.14 50.22 12.58
C THR A 54 -38.85 50.29 14.08
N PRO A 55 -39.83 50.37 15.01
CA PRO A 55 -39.56 50.33 16.45
C PRO A 55 -38.80 49.08 16.91
N LEU A 56 -39.22 47.89 16.45
CA LEU A 56 -38.57 46.62 16.79
C LEU A 56 -37.14 46.56 16.24
N THR A 57 -36.96 46.88 14.96
CA THR A 57 -35.64 46.89 14.31
C THR A 57 -34.71 47.87 15.02
N ALA A 58 -35.14 49.11 15.27
CA ALA A 58 -34.32 50.10 15.96
C ALA A 58 -33.90 49.65 17.37
N ARG A 59 -34.79 48.95 18.09
CA ARG A 59 -34.48 48.40 19.42
C ARG A 59 -33.39 47.33 19.36
N ILE A 60 -33.50 46.42 18.40
CA ILE A 60 -32.53 45.34 18.17
C ILE A 60 -31.19 45.92 17.75
N GLU A 61 -31.17 46.84 16.79
CA GLU A 61 -29.95 47.45 16.28
C GLU A 61 -29.17 48.21 17.35
N ARG A 62 -29.87 48.86 18.29
CA ARG A 62 -29.23 49.60 19.41
C ARG A 62 -28.46 48.70 20.38
N GLU A 63 -28.87 47.45 20.56
CA GLU A 63 -28.28 46.49 21.50
C GLU A 63 -28.02 45.14 20.81
N PHE A 64 -27.51 45.20 19.59
CA PHE A 64 -27.37 44.02 18.74
C PHE A 64 -26.50 42.93 19.39
N ALA A 65 -25.40 43.28 20.05
CA ALA A 65 -24.55 42.31 20.74
C ALA A 65 -25.33 41.48 21.79
N GLY A 66 -26.22 42.13 22.54
CA GLY A 66 -27.11 41.45 23.48
C GLY A 66 -28.13 40.56 22.77
N HIS A 67 -28.70 41.05 21.66
CA HIS A 67 -29.64 40.29 20.84
C HIS A 67 -29.01 39.03 20.22
N LEU A 68 -27.81 39.16 19.65
CA LEU A 68 -27.03 38.07 19.09
C LEU A 68 -26.86 36.95 20.12
N LYS A 69 -26.41 37.30 21.31
CA LYS A 69 -26.10 36.33 22.37
C LYS A 69 -27.34 35.70 23.01
N LEU A 70 -28.29 36.51 23.43
CA LEU A 70 -29.44 36.04 24.22
C LEU A 70 -30.55 35.45 23.35
N VAL A 71 -30.58 35.80 22.06
CA VAL A 71 -31.67 35.42 21.16
C VAL A 71 -31.16 34.63 19.97
N LEU A 72 -30.30 35.19 19.12
CA LEU A 72 -29.92 34.50 17.88
C LEU A 72 -29.13 33.21 18.14
N ILE A 73 -28.22 33.24 19.11
CA ILE A 73 -27.48 32.06 19.60
C ILE A 73 -28.31 31.29 20.63
N GLY A 74 -29.08 32.00 21.46
CA GLY A 74 -29.89 31.42 22.53
C GLY A 74 -31.07 30.58 22.05
N LEU A 75 -31.59 30.84 20.85
CA LEU A 75 -32.67 30.08 20.21
C LEU A 75 -32.12 28.77 19.60
N PRO A 76 -32.47 27.58 20.14
CA PRO A 76 -31.89 26.31 19.69
C PRO A 76 -32.20 25.94 18.23
N ASP A 77 -33.37 26.38 17.75
CA ASP A 77 -33.90 26.06 16.43
C ASP A 77 -33.57 27.13 15.38
N ASN A 78 -32.94 28.25 15.77
CA ASN A 78 -32.58 29.33 14.86
C ASN A 78 -31.38 28.95 14.00
N ARG A 79 -31.64 28.16 12.96
CA ARG A 79 -30.63 27.54 12.08
C ARG A 79 -30.81 27.90 10.61
N GLN A 80 -31.91 28.55 10.26
CA GLN A 80 -32.35 28.73 8.88
C GLN A 80 -32.31 30.20 8.45
N GLU A 81 -31.45 31.02 9.07
CA GLU A 81 -31.26 32.39 8.62
C GLU A 81 -30.85 32.41 7.15
N SER A 82 -31.37 33.40 6.41
CA SER A 82 -31.03 33.54 4.99
C SER A 82 -29.54 33.86 4.82
N THR A 83 -28.93 33.47 3.70
CA THR A 83 -27.53 33.81 3.40
C THR A 83 -27.27 35.31 3.48
N ALA A 84 -28.20 36.14 2.98
CA ALA A 84 -28.09 37.59 3.05
C ALA A 84 -28.07 38.10 4.50
N THR A 85 -28.92 37.54 5.36
CA THR A 85 -28.96 37.83 6.80
C THR A 85 -27.66 37.44 7.48
N ILE A 86 -27.16 36.23 7.22
CA ILE A 86 -25.90 35.74 7.81
C ILE A 86 -24.75 36.67 7.44
N LEU A 87 -24.64 37.04 6.16
CA LEU A 87 -23.59 37.95 5.69
C LEU A 87 -23.71 39.34 6.32
N ALA A 88 -24.93 39.88 6.46
CA ALA A 88 -25.16 41.16 7.11
C ALA A 88 -24.73 41.14 8.59
N ILE A 89 -25.01 40.04 9.30
CA ILE A 89 -24.60 39.85 10.70
C ILE A 89 -23.07 39.72 10.80
N LEU A 90 -22.43 38.93 9.94
CA LEU A 90 -20.97 38.77 9.93
C LEU A 90 -20.22 40.07 9.60
N ALA A 91 -20.80 40.94 8.77
CA ALA A 91 -20.21 42.22 8.39
C ALA A 91 -20.17 43.26 9.53
N ARG A 92 -20.86 42.99 10.65
CA ARG A 92 -20.91 43.90 11.79
C ARG A 92 -19.59 43.99 12.55
N ASN A 93 -19.24 45.18 13.01
CA ASN A 93 -18.02 45.42 13.80
C ASN A 93 -18.31 45.71 15.28
N ASP A 94 -19.57 45.79 15.67
CA ASP A 94 -20.05 46.08 17.02
C ASP A 94 -20.46 44.82 17.80
N ALA A 95 -20.18 43.64 17.25
CA ALA A 95 -20.36 42.34 17.90
C ALA A 95 -19.02 41.62 18.06
N ASP A 96 -18.91 40.83 19.13
CA ASP A 96 -17.71 40.04 19.42
C ASP A 96 -17.48 38.95 18.36
N PHE A 97 -16.22 38.70 18.04
CA PHE A 97 -15.85 37.72 17.01
C PHE A 97 -16.29 36.31 17.38
N ASP A 98 -16.12 35.89 18.64
CA ASP A 98 -16.46 34.54 19.09
C ASP A 98 -17.97 34.34 19.10
N ASP A 99 -18.74 35.36 19.47
CA ASP A 99 -20.21 35.33 19.39
C ASP A 99 -20.67 35.23 17.92
N LEU A 100 -20.04 35.95 16.98
CA LEU A 100 -20.35 35.85 15.54
C LEU A 100 -20.00 34.46 14.96
N VAL A 101 -18.87 33.86 15.37
CA VAL A 101 -18.50 32.49 15.00
C VAL A 101 -19.47 31.47 15.60
N ALA A 102 -19.88 31.67 16.85
CA ALA A 102 -20.87 30.83 17.51
C ALA A 102 -22.22 30.87 16.76
N PHE A 103 -22.66 32.06 16.35
CA PHE A 103 -23.84 32.21 15.50
C PHE A 103 -23.67 31.50 14.15
N LEU A 104 -22.55 31.68 13.43
CA LEU A 104 -22.33 31.01 12.14
C LEU A 104 -22.38 29.48 12.26
N ARG A 105 -21.87 28.93 13.38
CA ARG A 105 -21.90 27.50 13.67
C ARG A 105 -23.32 26.95 13.79
N THR A 106 -24.27 27.71 14.34
CA THR A 106 -25.66 27.25 14.52
C THR A 106 -26.43 27.20 13.19
N GLN A 107 -26.04 28.00 12.20
CA GLN A 107 -26.73 28.07 10.92
C GLN A 107 -26.51 26.83 10.07
N SER A 108 -27.48 26.47 9.23
CA SER A 108 -27.38 25.37 8.24
C SER A 108 -27.19 25.87 6.82
N ALA A 109 -27.42 27.16 6.55
CA ALA A 109 -27.25 27.73 5.22
C ALA A 109 -25.78 27.68 4.78
N VAL A 110 -25.59 27.41 3.50
CA VAL A 110 -24.28 27.38 2.85
C VAL A 110 -24.13 28.65 2.01
N ILE A 111 -23.04 29.40 2.24
CA ILE A 111 -22.75 30.64 1.54
C ILE A 111 -22.21 30.30 0.14
N PRO A 112 -22.81 30.81 -0.95
CA PRO A 112 -22.42 30.41 -2.31
C PRO A 112 -21.01 30.84 -2.73
N ILE A 113 -20.57 32.04 -2.34
CA ILE A 113 -19.34 32.68 -2.85
C ILE A 113 -18.52 33.22 -1.69
N LEU A 114 -17.24 32.81 -1.61
CA LEU A 114 -16.34 33.20 -0.52
C LEU A 114 -16.07 34.70 -0.47
N ALA A 115 -15.97 35.35 -1.63
CA ALA A 115 -15.73 36.79 -1.73
C ALA A 115 -16.79 37.65 -1.02
N ALA A 116 -18.01 37.12 -0.81
CA ALA A 116 -19.05 37.80 -0.06
C ALA A 116 -18.84 37.72 1.47
N VAL A 117 -18.06 36.75 1.94
CA VAL A 117 -17.74 36.56 3.37
C VAL A 117 -16.64 37.55 3.77
N PRO A 118 -16.75 38.28 4.90
CA PRO A 118 -15.66 39.10 5.40
C PRO A 118 -14.41 38.25 5.67
N ALA A 119 -13.24 38.72 5.24
CA ALA A 119 -11.98 37.95 5.25
C ALA A 119 -11.68 37.29 6.61
N ARG A 120 -11.93 37.99 7.72
CA ARG A 120 -11.69 37.47 9.09
C ARG A 120 -12.46 36.18 9.43
N PHE A 121 -13.47 35.79 8.65
CA PHE A 121 -14.26 34.57 8.84
C PHE A 121 -14.00 33.49 7.78
N HIS A 122 -13.08 33.69 6.82
CA HIS A 122 -12.85 32.71 5.75
C HIS A 122 -12.47 31.34 6.32
N SER A 123 -11.52 31.29 7.25
CA SER A 123 -11.08 30.03 7.88
C SER A 123 -12.22 29.34 8.61
N GLN A 124 -13.00 30.07 9.40
CA GLN A 124 -14.15 29.50 10.14
C GLN A 124 -15.25 29.05 9.19
N ALA A 125 -15.50 29.75 8.09
CA ALA A 125 -16.48 29.33 7.09
C ALA A 125 -16.11 27.98 6.45
N PHE A 126 -14.82 27.75 6.18
CA PHE A 126 -14.31 26.45 5.72
C PHE A 126 -14.37 25.40 6.83
N GLN A 127 -13.84 25.70 8.01
CA GLN A 127 -13.80 24.76 9.14
C GLN A 127 -15.20 24.27 9.56
N LEU A 128 -16.22 25.11 9.40
CA LEU A 128 -17.61 24.78 9.72
C LEU A 128 -18.40 24.20 8.52
N GLY A 129 -17.82 24.14 7.32
CA GLY A 129 -18.54 23.72 6.10
C GLY A 129 -19.70 24.65 5.75
N ARG A 130 -19.53 25.96 5.94
CA ARG A 130 -20.53 27.01 5.66
C ARG A 130 -20.30 27.73 4.33
N ILE A 131 -19.36 27.26 3.53
CA ILE A 131 -19.10 27.73 2.18
C ILE A 131 -19.46 26.65 1.16
N ALA A 132 -19.97 27.06 0.00
CA ALA A 132 -20.30 26.13 -1.06
C ALA A 132 -19.03 25.41 -1.55
N PRO A 133 -19.04 24.07 -1.65
CA PRO A 133 -17.89 23.28 -2.06
C PRO A 133 -17.70 23.32 -3.57
N SER A 134 -17.18 24.44 -4.08
CA SER A 134 -16.78 24.62 -5.47
C SER A 134 -15.28 24.84 -5.59
N TRP A 135 -14.70 24.46 -6.72
CA TRP A 135 -13.28 24.72 -6.99
C TRP A 135 -12.95 26.23 -7.01
N GLU A 136 -13.90 27.08 -7.38
CA GLU A 136 -13.77 28.53 -7.31
C GLU A 136 -13.54 29.01 -5.87
N ASN A 137 -14.38 28.61 -4.92
CA ASN A 137 -14.25 28.99 -3.52
C ASN A 137 -12.97 28.40 -2.89
N VAL A 138 -12.67 27.15 -3.21
CA VAL A 138 -11.44 26.47 -2.76
C VAL A 138 -10.20 27.24 -3.19
N ARG A 139 -10.10 27.64 -4.46
CA ARG A 139 -8.96 28.41 -4.98
C ARG A 139 -8.89 29.82 -4.40
N ALA A 140 -10.05 30.46 -4.23
CA ALA A 140 -10.13 31.78 -3.61
C ALA A 140 -9.59 31.76 -2.17
N PHE A 141 -9.92 30.72 -1.39
CA PHE A 141 -9.40 30.60 -0.03
C PHE A 141 -7.91 30.29 0.01
N LEU A 142 -7.45 29.36 -0.84
CA LEU A 142 -6.03 29.01 -0.96
C LEU A 142 -5.15 30.21 -1.32
N SER A 143 -5.71 31.18 -2.06
CA SER A 143 -5.01 32.41 -2.48
C SER A 143 -5.21 33.58 -1.52
N SER A 144 -5.95 33.39 -0.43
CA SER A 144 -6.29 34.47 0.52
C SER A 144 -5.15 34.74 1.51
N GLU A 145 -5.00 35.99 1.94
CA GLU A 145 -4.00 36.38 2.95
C GLU A 145 -4.27 35.75 4.33
N VAL A 146 -5.53 35.38 4.59
CA VAL A 146 -6.01 34.76 5.82
C VAL A 146 -6.05 33.23 5.72
N PHE A 147 -5.40 32.65 4.69
CA PHE A 147 -5.38 31.22 4.45
C PHE A 147 -4.89 30.46 5.69
N ASP A 148 -5.66 29.46 6.09
CA ASP A 148 -5.31 28.54 7.17
C ASP A 148 -5.38 27.10 6.67
N SER A 149 -4.23 26.43 6.69
CA SER A 149 -4.10 25.06 6.18
C SER A 149 -4.95 24.06 6.97
N GLU A 150 -5.09 24.24 8.29
CA GLU A 150 -5.85 23.31 9.13
C GLU A 150 -7.36 23.36 8.83
N SER A 151 -7.92 24.57 8.77
CA SER A 151 -9.31 24.80 8.39
C SER A 151 -9.62 24.29 6.98
N PHE A 152 -8.69 24.51 6.04
CA PHE A 152 -8.83 24.02 4.67
C PHE A 152 -8.81 22.48 4.61
N THR A 153 -7.90 21.84 5.36
CA THR A 153 -7.82 20.38 5.47
C THR A 153 -9.09 19.79 6.09
N THR A 154 -9.61 20.42 7.14
CA THR A 154 -10.84 20.00 7.81
C THR A 154 -12.01 20.03 6.83
N PHE A 155 -12.15 21.11 6.06
CA PHE A 155 -13.19 21.22 5.04
C PHE A 155 -13.10 20.12 3.97
N LEU A 156 -11.90 19.87 3.43
CA LEU A 156 -11.69 18.87 2.38
C LEU A 156 -11.93 17.42 2.87
N ASN A 157 -11.84 17.18 4.17
CA ASN A 157 -12.12 15.90 4.81
C ASN A 157 -13.61 15.67 5.11
N MET A 158 -14.47 16.67 4.97
CA MET A 158 -15.90 16.51 5.20
C MET A 158 -16.59 15.79 4.03
N ASP A 159 -17.49 14.87 4.35
CA ASP A 159 -18.20 14.04 3.36
C ASP A 159 -18.94 14.87 2.29
N ALA A 160 -19.69 15.90 2.71
CA ALA A 160 -20.50 16.70 1.78
C ALA A 160 -19.64 17.54 0.82
N PRO A 161 -18.64 18.32 1.29
CA PRO A 161 -17.67 18.96 0.41
C PRO A 161 -16.93 18.00 -0.52
N GLN A 162 -16.46 16.86 0.00
CA GLN A 162 -15.75 15.88 -0.83
C GLN A 162 -16.64 15.35 -1.95
N ALA A 163 -17.88 14.97 -1.65
CA ALA A 163 -18.82 14.47 -2.63
C ALA A 163 -19.09 15.50 -3.73
N ALA A 164 -19.32 16.76 -3.37
CA ALA A 164 -19.57 17.83 -4.33
C ALA A 164 -18.35 18.15 -5.20
N LEU A 165 -17.17 18.32 -4.60
CA LEU A 165 -15.94 18.63 -5.33
C LEU A 165 -15.53 17.49 -6.27
N SER A 166 -15.76 16.24 -5.87
CA SER A 166 -15.44 15.07 -6.71
C SER A 166 -16.38 14.89 -7.92
N ALA A 167 -17.55 15.55 -7.90
CA ALA A 167 -18.49 15.54 -9.02
C ALA A 167 -18.10 16.54 -10.13
N GLU A 168 -17.25 17.52 -9.81
CA GLU A 168 -16.72 18.50 -10.74
C GLU A 168 -15.32 18.09 -11.22
N PRO A 169 -14.96 18.35 -12.49
CA PRO A 169 -13.61 18.11 -12.97
C PRO A 169 -12.62 18.98 -12.18
N MET A 170 -11.51 18.36 -11.75
CA MET A 170 -10.40 19.08 -11.12
C MET A 170 -9.89 20.17 -12.08
N PRO A 171 -9.67 21.42 -11.62
CA PRO A 171 -9.10 22.48 -12.45
C PRO A 171 -7.72 22.09 -13.00
N ASP A 172 -7.45 22.40 -14.27
CA ASP A 172 -6.13 22.19 -14.93
C ASP A 172 -5.63 23.46 -15.64
N ASP A 173 -6.16 24.63 -15.29
CA ASP A 173 -5.65 25.91 -15.79
C ASP A 173 -4.33 26.31 -15.08
N GLU A 174 -3.64 27.32 -15.63
CA GLU A 174 -2.32 27.77 -15.13
C GLU A 174 -2.33 28.14 -13.64
N GLY A 175 -3.46 28.60 -13.10
CA GLY A 175 -3.60 28.95 -11.69
C GLY A 175 -3.96 27.78 -10.77
N ALA A 176 -4.03 26.54 -11.26
CA ALA A 176 -4.40 25.37 -10.46
C ALA A 176 -3.20 24.70 -9.74
N ALA A 177 -1.96 25.06 -10.10
CA ALA A 177 -0.76 24.43 -9.55
C ALA A 177 -0.66 24.49 -8.00
N PRO A 178 -1.00 25.59 -7.31
CA PRO A 178 -1.01 25.63 -5.85
C PRO A 178 -2.01 24.63 -5.24
N LEU A 179 -3.17 24.47 -5.86
CA LEU A 179 -4.19 23.52 -5.41
C LEU A 179 -3.69 22.08 -5.55
N HIS A 180 -3.14 21.72 -6.71
CA HIS A 180 -2.60 20.38 -6.93
C HIS A 180 -1.49 20.06 -5.93
N ARG A 181 -0.59 21.03 -5.70
CA ARG A 181 0.48 20.91 -4.70
C ARG A 181 -0.07 20.70 -3.29
N PHE A 182 -1.04 21.50 -2.88
CA PHE A 182 -1.66 21.34 -1.57
C PHE A 182 -2.26 19.93 -1.42
N LEU A 183 -3.02 19.47 -2.40
CA LEU A 183 -3.68 18.17 -2.33
C LEU A 183 -2.71 17.00 -2.24
N ILE A 184 -1.54 17.06 -2.90
CA ILE A 184 -0.55 15.99 -2.88
C ILE A 184 0.38 16.05 -1.65
N GLU A 185 0.70 17.23 -1.15
CA GLU A 185 1.62 17.39 0.00
C GLU A 185 0.90 17.35 1.35
N ASN A 186 -0.44 17.41 1.38
CA ASN A 186 -1.19 17.48 2.62
C ASN A 186 -1.32 16.10 3.29
N ASP A 187 -0.57 15.87 4.37
CA ASP A 187 -0.64 14.65 5.18
C ASP A 187 -1.85 14.60 6.14
N GLY A 188 -2.51 15.73 6.40
CA GLY A 188 -3.72 15.81 7.25
C GLY A 188 -5.02 15.34 6.59
N LEU A 189 -5.07 15.18 5.26
CA LEU A 189 -6.21 14.56 4.58
C LEU A 189 -6.40 13.10 5.03
N THR A 190 -7.64 12.66 5.24
CA THR A 190 -7.93 11.23 5.45
C THR A 190 -7.53 10.43 4.21
N GLU A 191 -7.21 9.14 4.37
CA GLU A 191 -6.84 8.28 3.23
C GLU A 191 -7.92 8.25 2.14
N ALA A 192 -9.20 8.28 2.53
CA ALA A 192 -10.32 8.32 1.60
C ALA A 192 -10.39 9.65 0.83
N ALA A 193 -10.29 10.79 1.54
CA ALA A 193 -10.24 12.11 0.91
C ALA A 193 -9.04 12.25 -0.02
N TYR A 194 -7.85 11.91 0.47
CA TYR A 194 -6.61 11.98 -0.27
C TYR A 194 -6.69 11.16 -1.57
N ARG A 195 -7.12 9.89 -1.51
CA ARG A 195 -7.28 9.04 -2.70
C ARG A 195 -8.25 9.65 -3.72
N THR A 196 -9.40 10.17 -3.26
CA THR A 196 -10.40 10.79 -4.14
C THR A 196 -9.82 11.98 -4.90
N TYR A 197 -9.16 12.91 -4.21
CA TYR A 197 -8.59 14.10 -4.86
C TYR A 197 -7.39 13.78 -5.73
N VAL A 198 -6.48 12.92 -5.26
CA VAL A 198 -5.28 12.52 -6.00
C VAL A 198 -5.65 11.77 -7.29
N ARG A 199 -6.69 10.94 -7.27
CA ARG A 199 -7.21 10.30 -8.49
C ARG A 199 -7.80 11.30 -9.48
N ALA A 200 -8.36 12.41 -9.00
CA ALA A 200 -8.95 13.43 -9.86
C ALA A 200 -7.90 14.39 -10.46
N LEU A 201 -6.64 14.35 -10.01
CA LEU A 201 -5.59 15.23 -10.55
C LEU A 201 -5.41 15.01 -12.06
N PRO A 202 -5.28 16.08 -12.85
CA PRO A 202 -5.19 15.99 -14.31
C PRO A 202 -3.83 15.44 -14.77
N ARG A 203 -2.77 15.63 -13.98
CA ARG A 203 -1.39 15.28 -14.36
C ARG A 203 -0.72 14.46 -13.26
N GLY A 204 0.22 13.62 -13.66
CA GLY A 204 1.12 12.95 -12.74
C GLY A 204 2.25 13.87 -12.28
N HIS A 205 2.96 13.45 -11.23
CA HIS A 205 4.10 14.14 -10.65
C HIS A 205 5.39 13.42 -11.01
N SER A 206 6.51 14.14 -11.08
CA SER A 206 7.81 13.54 -11.34
C SER A 206 8.44 12.87 -10.12
N GLN A 207 8.01 13.24 -8.92
CA GLN A 207 8.59 12.80 -7.66
C GLN A 207 7.53 12.67 -6.57
N PHE A 208 7.81 11.84 -5.56
CA PHE A 208 7.01 11.76 -4.33
C PHE A 208 7.12 13.07 -3.52
N PRO A 209 6.03 13.50 -2.86
CA PRO A 209 6.07 14.65 -1.95
C PRO A 209 6.86 14.32 -0.68
N ASP A 210 7.63 15.30 -0.20
CA ASP A 210 8.27 15.24 1.11
C ASP A 210 7.24 15.37 2.23
N GLY A 211 7.49 14.73 3.39
CA GLY A 211 6.68 14.93 4.60
C GLY A 211 5.31 14.25 4.60
N VAL A 212 5.01 13.44 3.59
CA VAL A 212 3.77 12.67 3.48
C VAL A 212 3.97 11.25 4.01
N GLY A 213 3.02 10.76 4.82
CA GLY A 213 3.12 9.47 5.49
C GLY A 213 3.02 8.26 4.54
N VAL A 214 3.54 7.12 5.02
CA VAL A 214 3.54 5.82 4.31
C VAL A 214 2.17 5.45 3.70
N PRO A 215 1.02 5.62 4.38
CA PRO A 215 -0.28 5.29 3.78
C PRO A 215 -0.59 6.09 2.50
N LYS A 216 -0.17 7.35 2.44
CA LYS A 216 -0.41 8.23 1.29
C LYS A 216 0.58 8.01 0.15
N LEU A 217 1.83 7.70 0.48
CA LEU A 217 2.81 7.23 -0.52
C LEU A 217 2.29 5.97 -1.22
N LYS A 218 1.70 5.03 -0.46
CA LYS A 218 1.03 3.85 -1.03
C LYS A 218 -0.12 4.21 -1.96
N ILE A 219 -0.97 5.17 -1.58
CA ILE A 219 -2.05 5.67 -2.45
C ILE A 219 -1.49 6.25 -3.76
N LEU A 220 -0.42 7.04 -3.69
CA LEU A 220 0.21 7.62 -4.89
C LEU A 220 0.73 6.54 -5.85
N ILE A 221 1.32 5.47 -5.33
CA ILE A 221 1.76 4.31 -6.11
C ILE A 221 0.56 3.60 -6.75
N GLU A 222 -0.46 3.29 -5.96
CA GLU A 222 -1.65 2.55 -6.44
C GLU A 222 -2.40 3.31 -7.53
N GLU A 223 -2.55 4.62 -7.38
CA GLU A 223 -3.22 5.51 -8.33
C GLU A 223 -2.33 5.91 -9.52
N GLY A 224 -1.06 5.48 -9.55
CA GLY A 224 -0.11 5.74 -10.65
C GLY A 224 0.24 7.21 -10.82
N ARG A 225 0.38 7.95 -9.71
CA ARG A 225 0.45 9.42 -9.72
C ARG A 225 1.86 9.97 -9.72
N VAL A 226 2.85 9.12 -9.49
CA VAL A 226 4.26 9.46 -9.60
C VAL A 226 4.85 8.71 -10.79
N ALA A 227 5.45 9.46 -11.71
CA ALA A 227 6.17 8.90 -12.85
C ALA A 227 7.40 8.12 -12.37
N PHE A 228 7.71 7.02 -13.03
CA PHE A 228 8.88 6.22 -12.69
C PHE A 228 10.17 6.99 -13.01
N SER A 229 11.10 6.98 -12.05
CA SER A 229 12.48 7.43 -12.21
C SER A 229 13.36 6.75 -11.16
N GLY A 230 14.67 6.71 -11.37
CA GLY A 230 15.62 6.22 -10.36
C GLY A 230 15.54 7.02 -9.06
N GLU A 231 15.41 8.34 -9.14
CA GLU A 231 15.26 9.21 -7.97
C GLU A 231 13.97 8.92 -7.17
N ALA A 232 12.86 8.64 -7.86
CA ALA A 232 11.61 8.27 -7.19
C ALA A 232 11.66 6.87 -6.56
N LEU A 233 12.40 5.95 -7.18
CA LEU A 233 12.64 4.63 -6.60
C LEU A 233 13.53 4.71 -5.36
N ASP A 234 14.56 5.56 -5.39
CA ASP A 234 15.52 5.75 -4.29
C ASP A 234 14.92 6.54 -3.11
N PHE A 235 13.96 7.43 -3.38
CA PHE A 235 13.14 8.07 -2.34
C PHE A 235 12.47 7.04 -1.41
N LEU A 236 12.07 5.88 -1.96
CA LEU A 236 11.42 4.80 -1.23
C LEU A 236 12.41 3.81 -0.60
N SER A 237 13.72 4.10 -0.58
CA SER A 237 14.76 3.17 -0.07
C SER A 237 14.61 2.79 1.40
N ALA A 238 13.96 3.62 2.22
CA ALA A 238 13.64 3.29 3.62
C ALA A 238 12.39 2.41 3.77
N HIS A 239 11.68 2.11 2.68
CA HIS A 239 10.39 1.44 2.65
C HIS A 239 10.33 0.37 1.55
N ASP A 240 10.98 -0.77 1.80
CA ASP A 240 11.13 -1.87 0.82
C ASP A 240 9.80 -2.32 0.20
N ASP A 241 8.73 -2.42 1.00
CA ASP A 241 7.40 -2.80 0.51
C ASP A 241 6.84 -1.80 -0.50
N LEU A 242 7.03 -0.49 -0.26
CA LEU A 242 6.60 0.57 -1.17
C LEU A 242 7.49 0.62 -2.41
N ARG A 243 8.81 0.50 -2.23
CA ARG A 243 9.79 0.45 -3.32
C ARG A 243 9.48 -0.71 -4.27
N LEU A 244 9.15 -1.87 -3.72
CA LEU A 244 8.74 -3.05 -4.48
C LEU A 244 7.41 -2.82 -5.19
N ALA A 245 6.39 -2.29 -4.50
CA ALA A 245 5.10 -1.98 -5.10
C ALA A 245 5.21 -0.96 -6.25
N PHE A 246 6.08 0.05 -6.10
CA PHE A 246 6.33 1.07 -7.12
C PHE A 246 7.00 0.48 -8.36
N ALA A 247 8.00 -0.38 -8.18
CA ALA A 247 8.64 -1.10 -9.28
C ALA A 247 7.66 -2.05 -10.01
N ILE A 248 6.80 -2.77 -9.28
CA ILE A 248 5.77 -3.65 -9.87
C ILE A 248 4.77 -2.85 -10.69
N LYS A 249 4.26 -1.73 -10.14
CA LYS A 249 3.30 -0.86 -10.82
C LYS A 249 3.88 -0.27 -12.11
N ASN A 250 5.20 -0.05 -12.12
CA ASN A 250 5.94 0.57 -13.21
C ASN A 250 6.94 -0.41 -13.85
N ILE A 251 6.56 -1.68 -14.02
CA ILE A 251 7.50 -2.73 -14.43
C ILE A 251 8.18 -2.46 -15.78
N GLU A 252 7.46 -1.92 -16.76
CA GLU A 252 8.03 -1.60 -18.08
C GLU A 252 9.12 -0.52 -18.02
N PRO A 253 8.86 0.69 -17.50
CA PRO A 253 9.92 1.70 -17.37
C PRO A 253 11.03 1.24 -16.40
N PHE A 254 10.72 0.49 -15.35
CA PHE A 254 11.72 -0.12 -14.48
C PHE A 254 12.70 -1.00 -15.26
N LEU A 255 12.21 -1.91 -16.11
CA LEU A 255 13.06 -2.81 -16.89
C LEU A 255 13.91 -2.07 -17.94
N ASN A 256 13.40 -0.97 -18.50
CA ASN A 256 14.13 -0.15 -19.45
C ASN A 256 15.29 0.62 -18.79
N GLU A 257 15.16 0.97 -17.52
CA GLU A 257 16.15 1.76 -16.79
C GLU A 257 17.05 0.93 -15.85
N GLN A 258 16.74 -0.34 -15.62
CA GLN A 258 17.38 -1.18 -14.59
C GLN A 258 18.91 -1.19 -14.58
N ALA A 259 19.56 -1.00 -15.74
CA ALA A 259 21.03 -0.97 -15.84
C ALA A 259 21.64 0.31 -15.24
N ARG A 260 20.85 1.36 -15.04
CA ARG A 260 21.24 2.65 -14.46
C ARG A 260 20.85 2.77 -12.98
N LEU A 261 20.01 1.85 -12.49
CA LEU A 261 19.50 1.88 -11.12
C LEU A 261 20.49 1.23 -10.16
N SER A 262 20.63 1.81 -8.97
CA SER A 262 21.39 1.20 -7.87
C SER A 262 20.53 0.19 -7.11
N ILE A 263 20.26 -0.95 -7.75
CA ILE A 263 19.48 -2.06 -7.19
C ILE A 263 20.35 -3.31 -7.04
N ASP A 264 20.21 -3.97 -5.89
CA ASP A 264 20.88 -5.24 -5.59
C ASP A 264 20.02 -6.45 -5.99
N ASP A 265 20.60 -7.63 -5.88
CA ASP A 265 19.93 -8.88 -6.25
C ASP A 265 18.92 -9.36 -5.20
N ASP A 266 18.95 -8.83 -3.98
CA ASP A 266 17.93 -9.11 -2.96
C ASP A 266 16.60 -8.47 -3.36
N PHE A 267 16.64 -7.21 -3.81
CA PHE A 267 15.48 -6.52 -4.37
C PHE A 267 14.99 -7.19 -5.66
N ARG A 268 15.90 -7.60 -6.56
CA ARG A 268 15.53 -8.36 -7.77
C ARG A 268 14.86 -9.68 -7.41
N GLU A 269 15.36 -10.41 -6.42
CA GLU A 269 14.75 -11.66 -5.95
C GLU A 269 13.33 -11.43 -5.41
N ALA A 270 13.09 -10.35 -4.67
CA ALA A 270 11.74 -9.97 -4.22
C ALA A 270 10.79 -9.74 -5.41
N LEU A 271 11.25 -9.06 -6.47
CA LEU A 271 10.47 -8.89 -7.71
C LEU A 271 10.16 -10.22 -8.40
N LEU A 272 11.07 -11.20 -8.39
CA LEU A 272 10.80 -12.53 -8.95
C LEU A 272 9.67 -13.26 -8.19
N GLY A 273 9.53 -13.01 -6.89
CA GLY A 273 8.44 -13.54 -6.06
C GLY A 273 7.09 -12.84 -6.28
N SER A 274 7.09 -11.66 -6.90
CA SER A 274 5.90 -10.82 -7.07
C SER A 274 4.99 -11.27 -8.22
N PRO A 275 3.72 -10.78 -8.30
CA PRO A 275 2.76 -11.16 -9.34
C PRO A 275 3.00 -10.42 -10.68
N ILE A 276 4.26 -10.34 -11.13
CA ILE A 276 4.63 -9.83 -12.46
C ILE A 276 4.69 -10.96 -13.51
N GLY A 277 4.64 -10.61 -14.79
CA GLY A 277 4.66 -11.58 -15.89
C GLY A 277 5.99 -12.32 -16.02
N ASP A 278 5.95 -13.55 -16.50
CA ASP A 278 7.15 -14.39 -16.66
C ASP A 278 8.21 -13.77 -17.59
N GLY A 279 7.78 -13.05 -18.64
CA GLY A 279 8.70 -12.30 -19.51
C GLY A 279 9.49 -11.25 -18.73
N HIS A 280 8.84 -10.53 -17.81
CA HIS A 280 9.50 -9.57 -16.93
C HIS A 280 10.45 -10.26 -15.94
N LYS A 281 10.04 -11.40 -15.38
CA LYS A 281 10.91 -12.19 -14.48
C LYS A 281 12.18 -12.65 -15.19
N VAL A 282 12.07 -13.12 -16.42
CA VAL A 282 13.25 -13.49 -17.23
C VAL A 282 14.14 -12.28 -17.51
N ALA A 283 13.57 -11.11 -17.81
CA ALA A 283 14.34 -9.88 -17.99
C ALA A 283 15.10 -9.47 -16.73
N ILE A 284 14.49 -9.61 -15.55
CA ILE A 284 15.15 -9.36 -14.25
C ILE A 284 16.28 -10.36 -14.03
N ILE A 285 16.04 -11.67 -14.24
CA ILE A 285 17.09 -12.70 -14.06
C ILE A 285 18.31 -12.39 -14.93
N ARG A 286 18.11 -11.88 -16.15
CA ARG A 286 19.20 -11.51 -17.07
C ARG A 286 20.05 -10.34 -16.57
N SER A 287 19.57 -9.52 -15.63
CA SER A 287 20.33 -8.41 -15.05
C SER A 287 20.93 -8.73 -13.68
N MET A 288 20.70 -9.94 -13.15
CA MET A 288 21.28 -10.40 -11.88
C MET A 288 22.73 -10.87 -12.06
N ASP A 289 23.51 -10.83 -10.98
CA ASP A 289 24.83 -11.47 -10.92
C ASP A 289 24.66 -12.98 -10.64
N LEU A 290 24.49 -13.74 -11.72
CA LEU A 290 24.24 -15.18 -11.64
C LEU A 290 25.43 -15.98 -11.06
N ALA A 291 26.64 -15.40 -10.99
CA ALA A 291 27.79 -16.06 -10.39
C ALA A 291 27.60 -16.30 -8.88
N GLN A 292 26.77 -15.49 -8.22
CA GLN A 292 26.52 -15.58 -6.77
C GLN A 292 25.52 -16.68 -6.39
N LEU A 293 24.86 -17.31 -7.37
CA LEU A 293 23.84 -18.33 -7.10
C LEU A 293 24.37 -19.56 -6.34
N SER A 294 25.67 -19.87 -6.46
CA SER A 294 26.29 -21.04 -5.81
C SER A 294 26.23 -21.00 -4.28
N GLY A 295 26.08 -19.83 -3.66
CA GLY A 295 25.90 -19.67 -2.21
C GLY A 295 24.44 -19.42 -1.77
N LEU A 296 23.50 -19.29 -2.72
CA LEU A 296 22.17 -18.73 -2.46
C LEU A 296 21.08 -19.69 -2.93
N ALA A 297 20.88 -20.78 -2.18
CA ALA A 297 19.95 -21.86 -2.55
C ALA A 297 18.50 -21.36 -2.76
N THR A 298 18.01 -20.43 -1.94
CA THR A 298 16.65 -19.87 -2.10
C THR A 298 16.51 -19.14 -3.43
N ARG A 299 17.46 -18.27 -3.77
CA ARG A 299 17.51 -17.54 -5.04
C ARG A 299 17.62 -18.49 -6.22
N ALA A 300 18.54 -19.45 -6.15
CA ALA A 300 18.75 -20.46 -7.18
C ALA A 300 17.48 -21.28 -7.45
N ARG A 301 16.72 -21.62 -6.39
CA ARG A 301 15.43 -22.29 -6.52
C ARG A 301 14.39 -21.44 -7.25
N VAL A 302 14.27 -20.15 -6.91
CA VAL A 302 13.32 -19.22 -7.56
C VAL A 302 13.66 -19.02 -9.03
N VAL A 303 14.93 -18.73 -9.31
CA VAL A 303 15.45 -18.59 -10.68
C VAL A 303 15.21 -19.87 -11.49
N GLY A 304 15.56 -21.04 -10.93
CA GLY A 304 15.38 -22.32 -11.59
C GLY A 304 13.94 -22.65 -11.93
N ALA A 305 13.00 -22.34 -11.03
CA ALA A 305 11.57 -22.54 -11.29
C ALA A 305 11.05 -21.66 -12.44
N ILE A 306 11.51 -20.40 -12.53
CA ILE A 306 11.13 -19.49 -13.60
C ILE A 306 11.73 -19.96 -14.93
N LEU A 307 13.01 -20.33 -14.96
CA LEU A 307 13.67 -20.81 -16.17
C LEU A 307 13.05 -22.10 -16.70
N GLU A 308 12.71 -23.03 -15.81
CA GLU A 308 12.10 -24.29 -16.24
C GLU A 308 10.75 -24.03 -16.93
N ARG A 309 9.86 -23.28 -16.28
CA ARG A 309 8.52 -22.98 -16.80
C ARG A 309 8.55 -22.16 -18.09
N THR A 310 9.46 -21.20 -18.18
CA THR A 310 9.53 -20.29 -19.34
C THR A 310 10.30 -20.86 -20.52
N GLY A 311 11.14 -21.88 -20.30
CA GLY A 311 12.04 -22.36 -21.33
C GLY A 311 13.16 -21.38 -21.69
N ALA A 312 13.36 -20.30 -20.91
CA ALA A 312 14.30 -19.26 -21.25
C ALA A 312 15.75 -19.74 -21.13
N ASP A 313 16.56 -19.39 -22.14
CA ASP A 313 18.01 -19.53 -22.09
C ASP A 313 18.66 -18.30 -21.43
N LEU A 314 19.73 -18.58 -20.68
CA LEU A 314 20.57 -17.58 -20.03
C LEU A 314 21.99 -17.66 -20.60
N PRO A 315 22.32 -16.85 -21.62
CA PRO A 315 23.68 -16.73 -22.11
C PRO A 315 24.60 -16.27 -20.97
N GLY A 316 25.71 -16.97 -20.75
CA GLY A 316 26.69 -16.61 -19.71
C GLY A 316 26.48 -17.26 -18.34
N LEU A 317 25.52 -18.19 -18.20
CA LEU A 317 25.38 -18.99 -16.97
C LEU A 317 26.64 -19.86 -16.75
N SER A 318 27.26 -19.75 -15.57
CA SER A 318 28.44 -20.55 -15.21
C SER A 318 28.05 -21.97 -14.79
N ALA A 319 29.01 -22.91 -14.84
CA ALA A 319 28.81 -24.29 -14.36
C ALA A 319 28.35 -24.33 -12.89
N GLY A 320 28.96 -23.49 -12.04
CA GLY A 320 28.60 -23.38 -10.62
C GLY A 320 27.18 -22.85 -10.40
N ALA A 321 26.75 -21.87 -11.20
CA ALA A 321 25.39 -21.34 -11.14
C ALA A 321 24.36 -22.36 -11.65
N ALA A 322 24.67 -23.06 -12.75
CA ALA A 322 23.85 -24.15 -13.27
C ALA A 322 23.68 -25.28 -12.24
N ARG A 323 24.78 -25.72 -11.61
CA ARG A 323 24.77 -26.70 -10.52
C ARG A 323 23.85 -26.25 -9.37
N ALA A 324 23.98 -25.00 -8.93
CA ALA A 324 23.17 -24.45 -7.84
C ALA A 324 21.67 -24.45 -8.17
N ILE A 325 21.31 -24.00 -9.37
CA ILE A 325 19.93 -24.02 -9.88
C ILE A 325 19.38 -25.46 -9.87
N ILE A 326 20.10 -26.41 -10.49
CA ILE A 326 19.67 -27.82 -10.59
C ILE A 326 19.39 -28.41 -9.20
N LEU A 327 20.30 -28.20 -8.25
CA LEU A 327 20.23 -28.84 -6.93
C LEU A 327 19.25 -28.15 -5.99
N ALA A 328 18.99 -26.85 -6.16
CA ALA A 328 18.07 -26.09 -5.31
C ALA A 328 16.60 -26.23 -5.73
N THR A 329 16.33 -26.45 -7.02
CA THR A 329 14.95 -26.54 -7.53
C THR A 329 14.27 -27.86 -7.11
N ARG A 330 12.95 -27.83 -6.99
CA ARG A 330 12.08 -28.98 -6.67
C ARG A 330 10.80 -28.90 -7.50
N PRO A 331 10.10 -30.02 -7.78
CA PRO A 331 10.43 -31.42 -7.44
C PRO A 331 11.56 -32.04 -8.29
N ILE A 332 11.94 -33.30 -8.01
CA ILE A 332 13.06 -34.01 -8.68
C ILE A 332 12.95 -34.00 -10.21
N GLU A 333 11.74 -34.10 -10.74
CA GLU A 333 11.51 -34.08 -12.18
C GLU A 333 11.99 -32.76 -12.82
N VAL A 334 11.74 -31.64 -12.15
CA VAL A 334 12.22 -30.31 -12.57
C VAL A 334 13.74 -30.25 -12.52
N GLN A 335 14.37 -30.84 -11.49
CA GLN A 335 15.82 -30.90 -11.39
C GLN A 335 16.43 -31.63 -12.59
N VAL A 336 15.87 -32.79 -12.97
CA VAL A 336 16.37 -33.56 -14.12
C VAL A 336 16.13 -32.81 -15.43
N ARG A 337 15.00 -32.11 -15.60
CA ARG A 337 14.76 -31.26 -16.78
C ARG A 337 15.79 -30.13 -16.89
N LEU A 338 16.07 -29.43 -15.79
CA LEU A 338 17.11 -28.40 -15.74
C LEU A 338 18.50 -29.00 -15.97
N PHE A 339 18.78 -30.19 -15.44
CA PHE A 339 20.06 -30.88 -15.64
C PHE A 339 20.27 -31.23 -17.11
N ASN A 340 19.24 -31.78 -17.77
CA ASN A 340 19.27 -32.06 -19.20
C ASN A 340 19.52 -30.79 -20.03
N ARG A 341 18.91 -29.67 -19.64
CA ARG A 341 19.06 -28.39 -20.36
C ARG A 341 20.47 -27.84 -20.25
N TYR A 342 21.05 -27.83 -19.05
CA TYR A 342 22.33 -27.18 -18.78
C TYR A 342 23.54 -28.13 -18.83
N GLN A 343 23.37 -29.39 -19.25
CA GLN A 343 24.44 -30.38 -19.25
C GLN A 343 25.68 -29.94 -20.05
N SER A 344 25.52 -29.17 -21.13
CA SER A 344 26.64 -28.69 -21.95
C SER A 344 27.55 -27.69 -21.23
N LEU A 345 27.08 -27.06 -20.15
CA LEU A 345 27.86 -26.13 -19.33
C LEU A 345 28.69 -26.85 -18.26
N LEU A 346 28.43 -28.14 -18.03
CA LEU A 346 28.97 -28.90 -16.90
C LEU A 346 30.11 -29.82 -17.37
N SER A 347 31.19 -29.89 -16.61
CA SER A 347 32.24 -30.90 -16.82
C SER A 347 31.74 -32.30 -16.42
N ASP A 348 32.47 -33.35 -16.81
CA ASP A 348 32.10 -34.71 -16.42
C ASP A 348 32.15 -34.92 -14.90
N ASP A 349 33.00 -34.17 -14.21
CA ASP A 349 33.10 -34.23 -12.75
C ASP A 349 31.93 -33.49 -12.09
N ASP A 350 31.54 -32.31 -12.60
CA ASP A 350 30.32 -31.61 -12.17
C ASP A 350 29.08 -32.51 -12.31
N VAL A 351 28.97 -33.22 -13.44
CA VAL A 351 27.86 -34.14 -13.68
C VAL A 351 27.83 -35.26 -12.63
N ARG A 352 28.99 -35.85 -12.30
CA ARG A 352 29.07 -36.93 -11.30
C ARG A 352 28.73 -36.43 -9.91
N GLU A 353 29.16 -35.22 -9.56
CA GLU A 353 28.82 -34.60 -8.28
C GLU A 353 27.32 -34.31 -8.17
N ILE A 354 26.71 -33.70 -9.20
CA ILE A 354 25.27 -33.43 -9.21
C ILE A 354 24.49 -34.74 -9.06
N LEU A 355 24.85 -35.78 -9.83
CA LEU A 355 24.22 -37.10 -9.70
C LEU A 355 24.29 -37.61 -8.27
N ALA A 356 25.46 -37.54 -7.62
CA ALA A 356 25.66 -38.00 -6.25
C ALA A 356 24.82 -37.25 -5.21
N GLU A 357 24.48 -35.98 -5.46
CA GLU A 357 23.65 -35.15 -4.58
C GLU A 357 22.14 -35.27 -4.86
N LEU A 358 21.74 -35.75 -6.04
CA LEU A 358 20.32 -35.99 -6.34
C LEU A 358 19.76 -37.15 -5.48
N PRO A 359 18.46 -37.11 -5.12
CA PRO A 359 17.79 -38.22 -4.46
C PRO A 359 17.94 -39.55 -5.21
N ARG A 360 17.77 -40.67 -4.49
CA ARG A 360 17.65 -41.97 -5.14
C ARG A 360 16.49 -41.95 -6.15
N PRO A 361 16.61 -42.66 -7.29
CA PRO A 361 17.71 -43.55 -7.69
C PRO A 361 18.93 -42.86 -8.34
N PHE A 362 18.89 -41.54 -8.58
CA PHE A 362 19.94 -40.82 -9.34
C PHE A 362 21.31 -40.83 -8.65
N SER A 363 21.35 -40.70 -7.32
CA SER A 363 22.59 -40.79 -6.53
C SER A 363 23.29 -42.14 -6.59
N GLU A 364 22.62 -43.19 -7.04
CA GLU A 364 23.24 -44.50 -7.23
C GLU A 364 23.98 -44.59 -8.59
N ILE A 365 23.90 -43.55 -9.44
CA ILE A 365 24.65 -43.47 -10.70
C ILE A 365 26.12 -43.14 -10.39
N LYS A 366 26.86 -44.12 -9.87
CA LYS A 366 28.27 -44.03 -9.47
C LYS A 366 29.12 -45.02 -10.27
N ARG A 367 30.44 -44.80 -10.32
CA ARG A 367 31.40 -45.81 -10.79
C ARG A 367 31.43 -46.97 -9.79
N GLY A 368 30.61 -48.02 -9.97
CA GLY A 368 30.68 -49.19 -9.08
C GLY A 368 29.42 -50.05 -8.98
N TYR A 369 29.30 -50.78 -7.86
CA TYR A 369 28.26 -51.77 -7.58
C TYR A 369 26.90 -51.11 -7.30
N GLY A 370 25.91 -51.44 -8.13
CA GLY A 370 24.53 -50.94 -8.07
C GLY A 370 23.95 -50.88 -9.47
N ILE A 371 22.67 -51.20 -9.64
CA ILE A 371 21.97 -51.07 -10.93
C ILE A 371 20.83 -50.06 -10.73
N PRO A 372 21.08 -48.76 -10.91
CA PRO A 372 20.05 -47.74 -10.79
C PRO A 372 18.92 -48.00 -11.80
N LEU A 373 17.69 -47.97 -11.29
CA LEU A 373 16.47 -48.10 -12.08
C LEU A 373 15.74 -46.75 -12.07
N LEU A 374 15.68 -46.08 -13.22
CA LEU A 374 14.97 -44.82 -13.37
C LEU A 374 13.58 -45.08 -13.95
N GLU A 375 12.58 -44.34 -13.50
CA GLU A 375 11.25 -44.36 -14.12
C GLU A 375 11.36 -44.04 -15.62
N ASN A 376 10.60 -44.75 -16.46
CA ASN A 376 10.64 -44.58 -17.91
C ASN A 376 9.82 -43.37 -18.36
N THR A 377 10.40 -42.19 -18.16
CA THR A 377 9.86 -40.90 -18.63
C THR A 377 10.75 -40.33 -19.74
N GLN A 378 10.19 -39.44 -20.57
CA GLN A 378 10.98 -38.75 -21.61
C GLN A 378 12.17 -37.99 -21.01
N THR A 379 11.97 -37.36 -19.85
CA THR A 379 13.00 -36.63 -19.10
C THR A 379 14.15 -37.55 -18.67
N ASN A 380 13.85 -38.73 -18.11
CA ASN A 380 14.89 -39.68 -17.68
C ASN A 380 15.56 -40.38 -18.86
N ALA A 381 14.83 -40.64 -19.94
CA ALA A 381 15.39 -41.18 -21.18
C ALA A 381 16.39 -40.21 -21.81
N ALA A 382 16.07 -38.92 -21.86
CA ALA A 382 16.98 -37.88 -22.30
C ALA A 382 18.24 -37.83 -21.43
N LEU A 383 18.08 -37.86 -20.10
CA LEU A 383 19.20 -37.92 -19.15
C LEU A 383 20.13 -39.10 -19.47
N ALA A 384 19.58 -40.30 -19.55
CA ALA A 384 20.38 -41.50 -19.74
C ALA A 384 21.07 -41.51 -21.13
N ALA A 385 20.43 -40.97 -22.17
CA ALA A 385 21.00 -40.89 -23.51
C ALA A 385 22.27 -40.02 -23.55
N TRP A 386 22.25 -38.82 -22.95
CA TRP A 386 23.45 -37.96 -22.96
C TRP A 386 24.52 -38.42 -21.96
N LEU A 387 24.15 -39.12 -20.88
CA LEU A 387 25.13 -39.76 -20.01
C LEU A 387 25.94 -40.85 -20.74
N VAL A 388 25.31 -41.61 -21.65
CA VAL A 388 26.01 -42.57 -22.53
C VAL A 388 26.93 -41.83 -23.51
N SER A 389 26.44 -40.77 -24.16
CA SER A 389 27.25 -40.02 -25.15
C SER A 389 28.50 -39.40 -24.52
N ARG A 390 28.40 -38.96 -23.26
CA ARG A 390 29.52 -38.44 -22.45
C ARG A 390 30.36 -39.54 -21.77
N LYS A 391 30.06 -40.82 -21.99
CA LYS A 391 30.77 -41.96 -21.40
C LYS A 391 30.79 -41.93 -19.86
N ILE A 392 29.78 -41.33 -19.25
CA ILE A 392 29.58 -41.32 -17.79
C ILE A 392 29.00 -42.66 -17.35
N ILE A 393 28.14 -43.25 -18.19
CA ILE A 393 27.61 -44.62 -18.07
C ILE A 393 27.95 -45.40 -19.35
N SER A 394 27.91 -46.74 -19.30
CA SER A 394 28.29 -47.57 -20.46
C SER A 394 27.13 -47.79 -21.44
N SER A 395 25.94 -48.07 -20.92
CA SER A 395 24.74 -48.30 -21.73
C SER A 395 23.48 -48.22 -20.88
N VAL A 396 22.33 -48.17 -21.56
CA VAL A 396 21.00 -48.27 -20.97
C VAL A 396 20.36 -49.60 -21.36
N GLY A 397 19.62 -50.22 -20.45
CA GLY A 397 18.81 -51.41 -20.69
C GLY A 397 17.38 -51.22 -20.20
N LYS A 398 16.58 -52.28 -20.27
CA LYS A 398 15.20 -52.29 -19.77
C LYS A 398 15.14 -53.06 -18.45
N GLY A 399 14.53 -52.45 -17.44
CA GLY A 399 14.15 -53.06 -16.17
C GLY A 399 13.01 -54.07 -16.33
N TRP A 400 12.73 -54.83 -15.28
CA TRP A 400 11.67 -55.85 -15.31
C TRP A 400 10.29 -55.22 -15.56
N PHE A 401 10.00 -54.08 -14.92
CA PHE A 401 8.73 -53.40 -15.05
C PHE A 401 8.76 -52.26 -16.07
N GLY A 402 9.78 -52.26 -16.94
CA GLY A 402 9.92 -51.27 -18.02
C GLY A 402 10.70 -50.02 -17.63
N GLU A 403 11.34 -49.99 -16.47
CA GLU A 403 12.25 -48.92 -16.03
C GLU A 403 13.48 -48.81 -16.94
N ILE A 404 14.15 -47.66 -16.90
CA ILE A 404 15.45 -47.46 -17.55
C ILE A 404 16.54 -48.01 -16.63
N ARG A 405 17.22 -49.07 -17.07
CA ARG A 405 18.32 -49.71 -16.33
C ARG A 405 19.65 -49.11 -16.72
N ILE A 406 20.35 -48.48 -15.78
CA ILE A 406 21.68 -47.90 -16.01
C ILE A 406 22.76 -48.96 -15.84
N ASN A 407 23.65 -49.13 -16.84
CA ASN A 407 24.78 -50.07 -16.77
C ASN A 407 26.11 -49.31 -16.73
N PHE A 408 27.10 -49.87 -16.02
CA PHE A 408 28.48 -49.36 -15.95
C PHE A 408 29.46 -50.30 -16.64
N SER A 409 30.54 -49.76 -17.19
CA SER A 409 31.64 -50.58 -17.69
C SER A 409 32.42 -51.15 -16.50
N GLY A 410 32.47 -52.47 -16.40
CA GLY A 410 33.28 -53.15 -15.40
C GLY A 410 34.77 -52.95 -15.67
N ALA A 411 35.36 -51.89 -15.11
CA ALA A 411 36.80 -51.83 -14.93
C ALA A 411 37.15 -52.75 -13.75
N THR A 412 37.47 -54.00 -14.07
CA THR A 412 38.14 -54.90 -13.12
C THR A 412 39.54 -54.35 -12.89
N PRO A 413 39.95 -54.02 -11.64
CA PRO A 413 41.37 -53.97 -11.34
C PRO A 413 41.85 -55.42 -11.32
N LYS A 414 42.51 -55.85 -12.39
CA LYS A 414 43.32 -57.07 -12.37
C LYS A 414 44.50 -56.84 -11.43
N ASN A 415 44.34 -57.17 -10.15
CA ASN A 415 45.49 -57.46 -9.30
C ASN A 415 45.64 -58.98 -9.17
N ASN A 416 46.55 -59.50 -10.00
CA ASN A 416 47.27 -60.72 -9.72
C ASN A 416 47.99 -60.55 -8.38
N LEU A 417 47.67 -61.40 -7.40
CA LEU A 417 48.56 -61.84 -6.33
C LEU A 417 47.79 -62.88 -5.51
N PHE A 418 48.01 -64.17 -5.79
CA PHE A 418 48.60 -65.14 -4.84
C PHE A 418 48.65 -66.53 -5.53
N PRO A 419 49.75 -67.29 -5.40
CA PRO A 419 49.93 -68.57 -6.06
C PRO A 419 49.25 -69.72 -5.29
N SER A 420 49.04 -70.82 -6.00
CA SER A 420 48.48 -72.07 -5.49
C SER A 420 49.32 -72.68 -4.37
N PHE A 421 48.68 -73.26 -3.33
CA PHE A 421 49.09 -74.51 -2.68
C PHE A 421 47.95 -75.13 -1.83
N LYS A 422 47.57 -76.35 -2.23
CA LYS A 422 47.03 -77.56 -1.54
C LYS A 422 46.08 -77.50 -0.31
N ARG A 423 45.05 -78.38 -0.42
CA ARG A 423 44.12 -78.96 0.59
C ARG A 423 44.82 -79.71 1.73
N VAL A 424 44.23 -79.71 2.95
CA VAL A 424 43.92 -80.82 3.91
C VAL A 424 42.94 -80.24 4.97
N ALA A 425 41.65 -80.59 5.03
CA ALA A 425 40.95 -81.64 5.81
C ALA A 425 41.11 -81.59 7.36
N ASP A 426 39.95 -81.42 8.03
CA ASP A 426 39.48 -81.86 9.36
C ASP A 426 40.42 -81.92 10.58
N LEU A 427 39.94 -81.32 11.70
CA LEU A 427 39.61 -82.00 12.97
C LEU A 427 39.28 -80.98 14.10
N ARG A 428 38.08 -81.08 14.68
CA ARG A 428 37.77 -80.74 16.11
C ARG A 428 38.44 -81.81 17.01
N PRO A 429 38.65 -81.67 18.35
CA PRO A 429 37.69 -81.13 19.36
C PRO A 429 38.33 -80.43 20.62
N THR A 430 37.66 -79.46 21.27
CA THR A 430 36.88 -79.50 22.54
C THR A 430 37.60 -79.15 23.87
N TRP A 431 36.81 -78.52 24.78
CA TRP A 431 36.96 -78.31 26.25
C TRP A 431 38.13 -77.43 26.72
N GLY A 432 38.03 -76.52 27.69
CA GLY A 432 36.97 -76.12 28.63
C GLY A 432 37.59 -75.18 29.69
N GLY A 433 36.76 -74.55 30.52
CA GLY A 433 37.20 -74.00 31.81
C GLY A 433 37.17 -72.47 31.97
N SER A 434 36.03 -71.96 32.45
CA SER A 434 36.00 -70.79 33.35
C SER A 434 36.41 -71.26 34.76
N PRO A 435 36.93 -70.39 35.65
CA PRO A 435 36.02 -69.68 36.56
C PRO A 435 36.44 -68.24 36.95
N SER A 436 35.41 -67.40 37.19
CA SER A 436 35.20 -66.41 38.27
C SER A 436 36.43 -65.84 39.04
N GLN A 437 36.54 -64.58 39.47
CA GLN A 437 35.57 -63.77 40.24
C GLN A 437 36.25 -62.45 40.73
N LYS A 438 35.43 -61.45 41.13
CA LYS A 438 35.67 -60.27 42.03
C LYS A 438 36.32 -59.00 41.40
N ARG A 439 35.60 -57.88 41.22
CA ARG A 439 35.07 -56.82 42.14
C ARG A 439 36.14 -55.95 42.85
N CYS A 440 36.15 -54.64 42.53
CA CYS A 440 36.28 -53.43 43.39
C CYS A 440 36.26 -52.17 42.47
N ARG A 441 35.19 -51.37 42.34
CA ARG A 441 34.72 -50.18 43.13
C ARG A 441 35.77 -49.11 43.46
N THR A 442 35.63 -47.91 42.84
CA THR A 442 35.48 -46.51 43.40
C THR A 442 35.57 -45.49 42.22
N ARG A 443 34.60 -44.61 41.87
CA ARG A 443 34.14 -43.31 42.46
C ARG A 443 35.32 -42.37 42.85
N LEU A 444 35.42 -41.06 42.56
CA LEU A 444 34.56 -39.90 42.20
C LEU A 444 35.48 -38.87 41.47
N ALA A 445 35.03 -38.09 40.47
CA ALA A 445 34.56 -36.67 40.49
C ALA A 445 35.64 -35.64 40.92
N PRO A 446 35.53 -34.32 40.62
CA PRO A 446 34.32 -33.51 40.37
C PRO A 446 33.80 -33.49 38.94
#